data_AF-A0A928NGU6-F1
#
_entry.id   AF-A0A928NGU6-F1
#
_cell.length_a   1.000
_cell.length_b   1.000
_cell.length_c   1.000
_cell.angle_alpha   90.00
_cell.angle_beta   90.00
_cell.angle_gamma   90.00
#
_symmetry.space_group_name_H-M   'P 1'
#
loop_
_entity.id
_entity.type
_entity.pdbx_description
1 polymer ?
#
loop_
_entity_poly.entity_id
_entity_poly.type
_entity_poly.pdbx_seq_one_letter_code
_entity_poly.pdbx_strand_id
1 'polypeptide(L)'
;MLQKGWDSVEQEKQTEIKYLNIIGQIEGHMVLPSQHKTTKYEQVIPYLIDLEQDEICQGLLVILNTSGGDVEAGLAIAEMIASMKKPVVSLVLGGGHSIGVPLAVSADCSFIAPS
;
A
#
# COMPACT_ATOMS: atom_id res chain seq x y z
N MET A 1 -8.67 -11.97 -39.68
CA MET A 1 -9.68 -11.30 -38.85
C MET A 1 -9.04 -11.08 -37.49
N LEU A 2 -8.90 -9.81 -37.11
CA LEU A 2 -8.00 -9.28 -36.07
C LEU A 2 -8.44 -9.64 -34.64
N GLN A 3 -7.48 -9.89 -33.75
CA GLN A 3 -7.24 -9.03 -32.58
C GLN A 3 -5.83 -9.27 -32.01
N LYS A 4 -4.96 -8.27 -32.18
CA LYS A 4 -3.71 -8.09 -31.45
C LYS A 4 -4.04 -7.73 -29.99
N GLY A 5 -3.24 -8.22 -29.05
CA GLY A 5 -3.33 -7.83 -27.65
C GLY A 5 -1.99 -7.94 -26.94
N TRP A 6 -1.14 -6.93 -27.15
CA TRP A 6 -0.07 -6.48 -26.24
C TRP A 6 1.19 -7.36 -26.13
N ASP A 7 1.98 -7.37 -27.19
CA ASP A 7 3.44 -7.34 -27.06
C ASP A 7 3.87 -5.92 -26.67
N SER A 8 4.37 -5.74 -25.45
CA SER A 8 5.34 -4.70 -25.07
C SER A 8 5.89 -5.06 -23.70
N VAL A 9 7.17 -5.43 -23.65
CA VAL A 9 7.97 -5.43 -22.43
C VAL A 9 7.74 -4.10 -21.71
N GLU A 10 7.11 -4.14 -20.53
CA GLU A 10 7.17 -3.00 -19.61
C GLU A 10 8.63 -2.82 -19.25
N GLN A 11 9.32 -1.92 -19.96
CA GLN A 11 10.40 -1.19 -19.32
C GLN A 11 9.75 -0.60 -18.07
N GLU A 12 10.11 -1.13 -16.90
CA GLU A 12 9.81 -0.48 -15.64
C GLU A 12 10.34 0.94 -15.78
N LYS A 13 9.43 1.88 -16.09
CA LYS A 13 9.72 3.29 -15.95
C LYS A 13 10.08 3.41 -14.49
N GLN A 14 11.36 3.63 -14.19
CA GLN A 14 11.80 4.10 -12.90
C GLN A 14 11.07 5.42 -12.66
N THR A 15 9.89 5.28 -12.08
CA THR A 15 9.04 6.37 -11.68
C THR A 15 9.56 6.76 -10.31
N GLU A 16 9.86 8.04 -10.18
CA GLU A 16 10.28 8.65 -8.93
C GLU A 16 9.20 8.45 -7.84
N ILE A 17 7.94 8.26 -8.23
CA ILE A 17 6.83 7.96 -7.32
C ILE A 17 6.50 6.48 -7.37
N LYS A 18 6.53 5.85 -6.20
CA LYS A 18 6.21 4.43 -6.00
C LYS A 18 4.81 4.28 -5.40
N TYR A 19 4.26 3.07 -5.47
CA TYR A 19 2.89 2.80 -5.06
C TYR A 19 2.83 1.61 -4.11
N LEU A 20 2.06 1.73 -3.03
CA LEU A 20 1.73 0.64 -2.13
C LEU A 20 0.21 0.43 -2.14
N ASN A 21 -0.23 -0.73 -2.60
CA ASN A 21 -1.64 -1.10 -2.61
C ASN A 21 -1.96 -1.94 -1.37
N ILE A 22 -2.77 -1.41 -0.46
CA ILE A 22 -3.32 -2.15 0.68
C ILE A 22 -4.77 -2.49 0.36
N ILE A 23 -4.98 -3.71 -0.13
CA ILE A 23 -6.27 -4.20 -0.61
C ILE A 23 -6.68 -5.44 0.17
N GLY A 24 -7.95 -5.50 0.56
CA GLY A 24 -8.51 -6.60 1.33
C GLY A 24 -8.11 -6.52 2.80
N GLN A 25 -7.87 -7.67 3.42
CA GLN A 25 -7.60 -7.74 4.85
C GLN A 25 -6.09 -7.75 5.14
N ILE A 26 -5.66 -7.05 6.19
CA ILE A 26 -4.26 -7.08 6.62
C ILE A 26 -4.01 -8.38 7.38
N GLU A 27 -3.09 -9.17 6.85
CA GLU A 27 -2.62 -10.44 7.42
C GLU A 27 -1.40 -10.16 8.30
N GLY A 28 -1.45 -10.65 9.53
CA GLY A 28 -0.49 -10.40 10.60
C GLY A 28 0.01 -11.68 11.24
N HIS A 29 -0.19 -11.81 12.55
CA HIS A 29 0.25 -12.98 13.32
C HIS A 29 -0.46 -14.28 12.91
N MET A 30 -1.70 -14.15 12.45
CA MET A 30 -2.50 -15.27 11.98
C MET A 30 -2.57 -15.25 10.45
N VAL A 31 -2.20 -16.38 9.85
CA VAL A 31 -2.40 -16.60 8.42
C VAL A 31 -3.89 -16.68 8.13
N LEU A 32 -4.35 -15.82 7.22
CA LEU A 32 -5.74 -15.80 6.80
C LEU A 32 -6.00 -16.89 5.74
N PRO A 33 -7.24 -17.40 5.61
CA PRO A 33 -7.55 -18.42 4.62
C PRO A 33 -7.27 -17.93 3.19
N SER A 34 -6.78 -18.81 2.32
CA SER A 34 -6.33 -18.49 0.95
C SER A 34 -7.41 -17.95 0.02
N GLN A 35 -8.69 -18.02 0.41
CA GLN A 35 -9.81 -17.41 -0.32
C GLN A 35 -9.96 -15.91 -0.09
N HIS A 36 -9.30 -15.34 0.93
CA HIS A 36 -9.33 -13.90 1.18
C HIS A 36 -8.25 -13.20 0.36
N LYS A 37 -8.58 -12.02 -0.18
CA LYS A 37 -7.55 -11.10 -0.66
C LYS A 37 -6.88 -10.49 0.57
N THR A 38 -5.58 -10.67 0.69
CA THR A 38 -4.82 -10.19 1.84
C THR A 38 -3.64 -9.34 1.43
N THR A 39 -3.32 -8.37 2.28
CA THR A 39 -2.06 -7.64 2.24
C THR A 39 -1.20 -8.16 3.38
N LYS A 40 -0.03 -8.72 3.06
CA LYS A 40 0.85 -9.37 4.02
C LYS A 40 1.84 -8.38 4.60
N TYR A 41 1.75 -8.11 5.90
CA TYR A 41 2.62 -7.11 6.53
C TYR A 41 4.11 -7.49 6.42
N GLU A 42 4.43 -8.78 6.44
CA GLU A 42 5.78 -9.33 6.28
C GLU A 42 6.42 -9.00 4.91
N GLN A 43 5.61 -8.70 3.89
CA GLN A 43 6.08 -8.26 2.58
C GLN A 43 6.09 -6.72 2.48
N VAL A 44 5.14 -6.05 3.15
CA VAL A 44 5.01 -4.60 3.12
C VAL A 44 6.15 -3.90 3.86
N ILE A 45 6.52 -4.38 5.06
CA ILE A 45 7.57 -3.72 5.86
C ILE A 45 8.92 -3.71 5.14
N PRO A 46 9.44 -4.84 4.61
CA PRO A 46 10.67 -4.82 3.81
C PRO A 46 10.58 -3.91 2.60
N TYR A 47 9.45 -3.91 1.89
CA TYR A 47 9.25 -3.04 0.74
C TYR A 47 9.35 -1.55 1.12
N LEU A 48 8.74 -1.13 2.23
CA LEU A 48 8.85 0.25 2.73
C LEU A 48 10.29 0.62 3.10
N ILE A 49 11.05 -0.32 3.69
CA ILE A 49 12.47 -0.13 4.01
C ILE A 49 13.31 0.05 2.75
N ASP A 50 13.06 -0.76 1.72
CA ASP A 50 13.75 -0.65 0.42
C ASP A 50 13.42 0.68 -0.24
N LEU A 51 12.15 1.09 -0.19
CA LEU A 51 11.70 2.37 -0.69
C LEU A 51 12.35 3.55 0.02
N GLU A 52 12.51 3.51 1.35
CA GLU A 52 13.17 4.58 2.11
C GLU A 52 14.65 4.73 1.70
N GLN A 53 15.33 3.64 1.35
CA GLN A 53 16.75 3.66 0.98
C GLN A 53 17.01 3.98 -0.51
N ASP A 54 16.03 3.79 -1.40
CA ASP A 54 16.19 3.99 -2.84
C ASP A 54 16.31 5.47 -3.23
N GLU A 55 17.50 5.99 -3.52
CA GLU A 55 17.71 7.40 -3.88
C GLU A 55 16.87 7.89 -5.09
N ILE A 56 16.41 6.98 -5.96
CA ILE A 56 15.58 7.31 -7.13
C ILE A 56 14.13 7.57 -6.70
N CYS A 57 13.66 6.89 -5.65
CA CYS A 57 12.32 7.07 -5.11
C CYS A 57 12.22 8.43 -4.38
N GLN A 58 11.39 9.32 -4.91
CA GLN A 58 11.09 10.66 -4.40
C GLN A 58 9.78 10.70 -3.58
N GLY A 59 8.98 9.63 -3.56
CA GLY A 59 7.75 9.60 -2.77
C GLY A 59 6.93 8.33 -2.95
N LEU A 60 5.94 8.16 -2.08
CA LEU A 60 5.07 6.99 -2.02
C LEU A 60 3.59 7.39 -2.07
N LEU A 61 2.83 6.74 -2.95
CA LEU A 61 1.37 6.79 -2.95
C LEU A 61 0.82 5.49 -2.34
N VAL A 62 0.15 5.59 -1.20
CA VAL A 62 -0.51 4.48 -0.51
C VAL A 62 -1.99 4.45 -0.91
N ILE A 63 -2.42 3.40 -1.59
CA ILE A 63 -3.81 3.22 -2.01
C ILE A 63 -4.47 2.26 -1.04
N LEU A 64 -5.55 2.71 -0.39
CA LEU A 64 -6.25 1.97 0.65
C LEU A 64 -7.64 1.55 0.17
N ASN A 65 -7.88 0.23 0.15
CA ASN A 65 -9.20 -0.37 0.01
C ASN A 65 -9.25 -1.62 0.90
N THR A 66 -9.40 -1.39 2.20
CA THR A 66 -9.26 -2.43 3.22
C THR A 66 -10.54 -2.60 4.04
N SER A 67 -10.82 -3.88 4.35
CA SER A 67 -11.86 -4.28 5.28
C SER A 67 -11.36 -4.38 6.74
N GLY A 68 -10.14 -3.93 7.02
CA GLY A 68 -9.49 -4.05 8.32
C GLY A 68 -8.44 -5.16 8.34
N GLY A 69 -8.23 -5.78 9.50
CA GLY A 69 -7.34 -6.92 9.64
C GLY A 69 -6.72 -7.01 11.02
N ASP A 70 -5.56 -7.64 11.07
CA ASP A 70 -4.73 -7.67 12.28
C ASP A 70 -4.32 -6.25 12.68
N VAL A 71 -4.65 -5.89 13.92
CA VAL A 71 -4.45 -4.54 14.44
C VAL A 71 -2.96 -4.23 14.61
N GLU A 72 -2.18 -5.18 15.13
CA GLU A 72 -0.75 -4.98 15.39
C GLU A 72 0.02 -4.87 14.07
N ALA A 73 -0.30 -5.73 13.10
CA ALA A 73 0.33 -5.71 11.80
C ALA A 73 0.04 -4.41 11.02
N GLY A 74 -1.21 -3.95 11.02
CA GLY A 74 -1.53 -2.70 10.35
C GLY A 74 -1.04 -1.46 11.09
N LEU A 75 -0.93 -1.49 12.43
CA LEU A 75 -0.25 -0.44 13.18
C LEU A 75 1.24 -0.40 12.85
N ALA A 76 1.92 -1.54 12.77
CA ALA A 76 3.33 -1.59 12.39
C ALA A 76 3.58 -0.99 11.00
N ILE A 77 2.69 -1.24 10.04
CA ILE A 77 2.75 -0.60 8.71
C ILE A 77 2.54 0.91 8.83
N ALA A 78 1.55 1.35 9.62
CA ALA A 78 1.26 2.78 9.80
C ALA A 78 2.43 3.52 10.47
N GLU A 79 3.02 2.94 11.51
CA GLU A 79 4.20 3.48 12.19
C GLU A 79 5.42 3.53 11.27
N MET A 80 5.62 2.51 10.44
CA MET A 80 6.67 2.52 9.42
C MET A 80 6.46 3.66 8.42
N ILE A 81 5.24 3.80 7.88
CA ILE A 81 4.87 4.89 6.96
C ILE A 81 5.13 6.25 7.61
N ALA A 82 4.67 6.46 8.85
CA ALA A 82 4.86 7.71 9.58
C ALA A 82 6.33 8.03 9.90
N SER A 83 7.20 7.01 9.91
CA SER A 83 8.64 7.16 10.14
C SER A 83 9.45 7.48 8.88
N MET A 84 8.84 7.35 7.70
CA MET A 84 9.52 7.59 6.43
C MET A 84 9.89 9.07 6.27
N LYS A 85 11.05 9.32 5.67
CA LYS A 85 11.47 10.70 5.33
C LYS A 85 10.97 11.10 3.96
N LYS A 86 10.60 10.13 3.12
CA LYS A 86 10.05 10.37 1.79
C LYS A 86 8.59 10.80 1.91
N PRO A 87 8.15 11.81 1.14
CA PRO A 87 6.76 12.23 1.12
C PRO A 87 5.82 11.06 0.83
N VAL A 88 4.83 10.87 1.70
CA VAL A 88 3.80 9.85 1.56
C VAL A 88 2.43 10.50 1.42
N VAL A 89 1.68 10.07 0.41
CA VAL A 89 0.27 10.43 0.24
C VAL A 89 -0.58 9.18 0.37
N SER A 90 -1.68 9.24 1.10
CA SER A 90 -2.68 8.17 1.13
C SER A 90 -3.93 8.53 0.33
N LEU A 91 -4.51 7.54 -0.36
CA LEU A 91 -5.77 7.65 -1.08
C LEU A 91 -6.70 6.51 -0.67
N VAL A 92 -7.76 6.85 0.07
CA VAL A 92 -8.79 5.92 0.51
C VAL A 92 -9.88 5.80 -0.56
N LEU A 93 -10.05 4.59 -1.07
CA LEU A 93 -11.01 4.24 -2.11
C LEU A 93 -11.96 3.15 -1.63
N GLY A 94 -13.26 3.43 -1.69
CA GLY A 94 -14.29 2.49 -1.26
C GLY A 94 -14.35 2.35 0.26
N GLY A 95 -13.57 1.44 0.84
CA GLY A 95 -13.60 1.11 2.27
C GLY A 95 -12.27 1.38 2.99
N GLY A 96 -12.37 2.00 4.17
CA GLY A 96 -11.25 2.25 5.09
C GLY A 96 -11.58 1.77 6.50
N HIS A 97 -11.92 0.49 6.66
CA HIS A 97 -12.43 -0.04 7.93
C HIS A 97 -11.32 -0.22 8.97
N SER A 98 -11.64 0.07 10.24
CA SER A 98 -10.77 -0.19 11.39
C SER A 98 -9.36 0.35 11.16
N ILE A 99 -8.38 -0.53 10.97
CA ILE A 99 -6.97 -0.20 10.76
C ILE A 99 -6.69 0.59 9.47
N GLY A 100 -7.64 0.61 8.53
CA GLY A 100 -7.56 1.48 7.36
C GLY A 100 -7.50 2.97 7.71
N VAL A 101 -8.07 3.38 8.86
CA VAL A 101 -7.99 4.78 9.32
C VAL A 101 -6.57 5.13 9.80
N PRO A 102 -5.95 4.40 10.76
CA PRO A 102 -4.54 4.59 11.13
C PRO A 102 -3.58 4.62 9.94
N LEU A 103 -3.77 3.75 8.95
CA LEU A 103 -2.96 3.71 7.73
C LEU A 103 -3.17 4.92 6.82
N ALA A 104 -4.41 5.44 6.76
CA ALA A 104 -4.67 6.63 5.97
C ALA A 104 -3.98 7.84 6.60
N VAL A 105 -4.15 8.02 7.91
CA VAL A 105 -3.68 9.21 8.64
C VAL A 105 -2.19 9.17 9.02
N SER A 106 -1.49 8.06 8.77
CA SER A 106 -0.03 7.98 8.94
C SER A 106 0.75 8.63 7.80
N ALA A 107 0.11 8.89 6.65
CA ALA A 107 0.72 9.62 5.53
C ALA A 107 0.74 11.13 5.78
N ASP A 108 1.64 11.86 5.10
CA ASP A 108 1.75 13.33 5.23
C ASP A 108 0.48 14.05 4.76
N CYS A 109 -0.19 13.48 3.76
CA CYS A 109 -1.45 13.98 3.24
C CYS A 109 -2.37 12.81 2.90
N SER A 110 -3.64 12.92 3.29
CA SER A 110 -4.64 11.87 3.10
C SER A 110 -5.81 12.38 2.29
N PHE A 111 -6.15 11.66 1.24
CA PHE A 111 -7.34 11.90 0.42
C PHE A 111 -8.33 10.76 0.58
N ILE A 112 -9.62 11.10 0.59
CA ILE A 112 -10.71 10.14 0.53
C ILE A 112 -11.59 10.47 -0.67
N ALA A 113 -11.94 9.45 -1.47
CA ALA A 113 -12.81 9.65 -2.61
C ALA A 113 -14.22 10.10 -2.15
N PRO A 114 -14.86 11.07 -2.83
CA PRO A 114 -16.24 11.42 -2.57
C PRO A 114 -17.16 10.25 -2.94
N SER A 115 -18.22 10.04 -2.16
CA SER A 115 -19.23 8.99 -2.34
C SER A 115 -20.61 9.57 -2.58
#